data_AF-A0A2C5YC27-F1
#
_entry.id   AF-A0A2C5YC27-F1
#
_cell.length_a   1.000
_cell.length_b   1.000
_cell.length_c   1.000
_cell.angle_alpha   90.00
_cell.angle_beta   90.00
_cell.angle_gamma   90.00
#
_symmetry.space_group_name_H-M   'P 1'
#
loop_
_entity.id
_entity.type
_entity.pdbx_description
1 polymer ?
#
loop_
_entity_poly.entity_id
_entity_poly.type
_entity_poly.pdbx_seq_one_letter_code
_entity_poly.pdbx_strand_id
1 'polypeptide(L)'
;MIPLRGSISSSGDLSPLSYICGAIQGKSTIRVLSRDHEHVYADSAFAKAGLEPVVIQAKEGLAMTNGTTVSAAVAALALHDTHSLALVAQILTAMSVEALTGTTESFHPFFAQVRPHPGQVESARNILAFLSGSKLTKVNDGAHSSLRQDRYSIRTAPQWLGPILEDLGLAHHQILTECNSATDNPLVTPQGEIIHGGNFQAKAVTSAMEKARQGIQGIGRMLFSQCTEITNPATNRGLPPNLVAEDPGKSLIFKGTDLNVAALTAELGFLASPVNHVQTAEMGNQSLNSLALISARYTHTANEVLSQLMAAHLVAVCQALDLRAMHVQFLKGYHADFIKLVDEYYAEETLPPSVIPETPAPIKASLNLSNGLNDTQFKPIDSKAVEPLSETLWTQLLAAFDTTTHMDAEERFPAMAKSLRPVLLDHDNFNTAADFTRRLQRFTEALAISLHDAWCAHRDAYLVHGDAAALLGTASRAMYVFVRQTLGVPLLATRNLSTPMADGINGGMEAPTVGSYTGAVYRALRDGTLAKVAVDILRASVEVDMRDSQ
;
A
#
# COMPACT_ATOMS: atom_id res chain seq x y z
N MET A 1 -6.40 -8.98 -37.19
CA MET A 1 -6.02 -7.63 -36.69
C MET A 1 -7.26 -6.76 -36.74
N ILE A 2 -7.47 -5.92 -35.72
CA ILE A 2 -8.65 -5.08 -35.58
C ILE A 2 -8.18 -3.66 -35.22
N PRO A 3 -8.71 -2.58 -35.84
CA PRO A 3 -8.36 -1.22 -35.46
C PRO A 3 -8.77 -0.87 -34.02
N LEU A 4 -7.89 -0.17 -33.29
CA LEU A 4 -8.12 0.24 -31.90
C LEU A 4 -9.22 1.32 -31.73
N ARG A 5 -9.58 2.01 -32.82
CA ARG A 5 -10.55 3.11 -32.84
C ARG A 5 -11.50 2.93 -34.03
N GLY A 6 -12.69 3.53 -33.94
CA GLY A 6 -13.72 3.46 -34.98
C GLY A 6 -15.07 2.92 -34.52
N SER A 7 -15.24 2.60 -33.23
CA SER A 7 -16.55 2.33 -32.62
C SER A 7 -16.99 3.49 -31.71
N ILE A 8 -18.28 3.81 -31.79
CA ILE A 8 -19.03 4.61 -30.81
C ILE A 8 -19.95 3.74 -29.94
N SER A 9 -19.92 2.42 -30.16
CA SER A 9 -20.67 1.40 -29.41
C SER A 9 -22.18 1.72 -29.33
N SER A 10 -22.76 2.07 -30.48
CA SER A 10 -24.16 2.53 -30.59
C SER A 10 -25.04 1.52 -31.30
N SER A 11 -24.91 1.36 -32.62
CA SER A 11 -25.45 0.19 -33.33
C SER A 11 -24.54 -1.04 -33.13
N GLY A 12 -24.02 -1.20 -31.92
CA GLY A 12 -22.95 -2.14 -31.59
C GLY A 12 -21.57 -1.69 -32.05
N ASP A 13 -20.60 -2.60 -31.92
CA ASP A 13 -19.20 -2.41 -32.30
C ASP A 13 -18.95 -2.76 -33.78
N LEU A 14 -19.79 -2.22 -34.67
CA LEU A 14 -19.81 -2.49 -36.13
C LEU A 14 -18.43 -2.51 -36.78
N SER A 15 -17.65 -1.45 -36.58
CA SER A 15 -16.34 -1.29 -37.21
C SER A 15 -15.38 -2.44 -36.81
N PRO A 16 -15.02 -2.65 -35.52
CA PRO A 16 -14.12 -3.75 -35.16
C PRO A 16 -14.71 -5.15 -35.42
N LEU A 17 -16.03 -5.36 -35.27
CA LEU A 17 -16.67 -6.65 -35.57
C LEU A 17 -16.65 -6.99 -37.06
N SER A 18 -16.69 -5.99 -37.95
CA SER A 18 -16.58 -6.21 -39.40
C SER A 18 -15.24 -6.85 -39.81
N TYR A 19 -14.16 -6.60 -39.06
CA TYR A 19 -12.87 -7.27 -39.28
C TYR A 19 -12.90 -8.76 -38.89
N ILE A 20 -13.70 -9.15 -37.89
CA ILE A 20 -13.92 -10.55 -37.52
C ILE A 20 -14.75 -11.24 -38.61
N CYS A 21 -15.84 -10.60 -39.05
CA CYS A 21 -16.68 -11.10 -40.14
C CYS A 21 -15.90 -11.23 -41.46
N GLY A 22 -15.00 -10.27 -41.77
CA GLY A 22 -14.09 -10.35 -42.92
C GLY A 22 -13.00 -11.42 -42.78
N ALA A 23 -12.51 -11.68 -41.57
CA ALA A 23 -11.53 -12.75 -41.32
C ALA A 23 -12.13 -14.14 -41.57
N ILE A 24 -13.36 -14.42 -41.07
CA ILE A 24 -13.99 -15.74 -41.27
C ILE A 24 -14.47 -15.98 -42.70
N GLN A 25 -14.68 -14.92 -43.48
CA GLN A 25 -14.91 -14.97 -44.93
C GLN A 25 -13.61 -15.15 -45.74
N GLY A 26 -12.46 -15.38 -45.09
CA GLY A 26 -11.18 -15.58 -45.77
C GLY A 26 -10.78 -14.42 -46.68
N LYS A 27 -11.12 -13.16 -46.34
CA LYS A 27 -10.81 -12.02 -47.22
C LYS A 27 -9.30 -11.78 -47.30
N SER A 28 -8.75 -11.81 -48.50
CA SER A 28 -7.32 -11.57 -48.80
C SER A 28 -6.79 -10.18 -48.41
N THR A 29 -7.66 -9.23 -48.05
CA THR A 29 -7.28 -7.91 -47.52
C THR A 29 -7.21 -7.86 -45.99
N ILE A 30 -7.74 -8.86 -45.29
CA ILE A 30 -7.75 -8.93 -43.82
C ILE A 30 -6.52 -9.73 -43.36
N ARG A 31 -5.77 -9.17 -42.41
CA ARG A 31 -4.65 -9.88 -41.76
C ARG A 31 -5.08 -10.47 -40.43
N VAL A 32 -4.63 -11.68 -40.14
CA VAL A 32 -4.79 -12.38 -38.86
C VAL A 32 -3.42 -12.68 -38.25
N LEU A 33 -3.39 -12.97 -36.95
CA LEU A 33 -2.18 -13.44 -36.26
C LEU A 33 -2.20 -14.96 -36.26
N SER A 34 -1.15 -15.62 -36.76
CA SER A 34 -1.02 -17.07 -36.72
C SER A 34 -0.71 -17.57 -35.30
N ARG A 35 -0.78 -18.89 -35.07
CA ARG A 35 -0.27 -19.51 -33.83
C ARG A 35 1.24 -19.30 -33.64
N ASP A 36 1.95 -19.07 -34.74
CA ASP A 36 3.39 -18.82 -34.79
C ASP A 36 3.71 -17.30 -34.60
N HIS A 37 2.72 -16.50 -34.21
CA HIS A 37 2.76 -15.04 -34.08
C HIS A 37 3.08 -14.26 -35.37
N GLU A 38 2.89 -14.88 -36.54
CA GLU A 38 3.10 -14.23 -37.84
C GLU A 38 1.84 -13.50 -38.33
N HIS A 39 2.04 -12.34 -38.98
CA HIS A 39 0.94 -11.55 -39.55
C HIS A 39 0.61 -11.99 -40.98
N VAL A 40 -0.26 -13.01 -41.12
CA VAL A 40 -0.68 -13.60 -42.40
C VAL A 40 -2.01 -13.04 -42.90
N TYR A 41 -2.33 -13.19 -44.20
CA TYR A 41 -3.65 -12.87 -44.74
C TYR A 41 -4.66 -13.99 -44.43
N ALA A 42 -5.95 -13.63 -44.32
CA ALA A 42 -7.00 -14.55 -43.84
C ALA A 42 -7.26 -15.72 -44.81
N ASP A 43 -7.21 -15.48 -46.12
CA ASP A 43 -7.26 -16.53 -47.16
C ASP A 43 -6.15 -17.57 -46.98
N SER A 44 -4.92 -17.08 -46.82
CA SER A 44 -3.70 -17.88 -46.66
C SER A 44 -3.71 -18.65 -45.33
N ALA A 45 -4.25 -18.04 -44.27
CA ALA A 45 -4.43 -18.67 -42.98
C ALA A 45 -5.46 -19.80 -43.02
N PHE A 46 -6.60 -19.58 -43.70
CA PHE A 46 -7.64 -20.58 -43.89
C PHE A 46 -7.12 -21.76 -44.72
N ALA A 47 -6.45 -21.49 -45.84
CA ALA A 47 -5.82 -22.50 -46.68
C ALA A 47 -4.75 -23.32 -45.91
N LYS A 48 -3.86 -22.66 -45.13
CA LYS A 48 -2.86 -23.35 -44.28
C LYS A 48 -3.52 -24.20 -43.19
N ALA A 49 -4.70 -23.81 -42.70
CA ALA A 49 -5.44 -24.51 -41.66
C ALA A 49 -6.40 -25.61 -42.18
N GLY A 50 -6.59 -25.72 -43.51
CA GLY A 50 -7.60 -26.61 -44.09
C GLY A 50 -9.04 -26.20 -43.76
N LEU A 51 -9.29 -24.90 -43.60
CA LEU A 51 -10.60 -24.33 -43.29
C LEU A 51 -11.24 -23.70 -44.52
N GLU A 52 -12.50 -23.99 -44.77
CA GLU A 52 -13.29 -23.33 -45.81
C GLU A 52 -13.82 -21.96 -45.34
N PRO A 53 -13.72 -20.90 -46.16
CA PRO A 53 -14.29 -19.59 -45.86
C PRO A 53 -15.82 -19.61 -45.68
N VAL A 54 -16.33 -18.89 -44.70
CA VAL A 54 -17.77 -18.85 -44.39
C VAL A 54 -18.54 -17.98 -45.41
N VAL A 55 -19.60 -18.54 -46.00
CA VAL A 55 -20.51 -17.82 -46.91
C VAL A 55 -21.71 -17.28 -46.13
N ILE A 56 -21.61 -16.02 -45.69
CA ILE A 56 -22.61 -15.31 -44.89
C ILE A 56 -23.97 -15.21 -45.60
N GLN A 57 -25.02 -15.69 -44.94
CA GLN A 57 -26.42 -15.65 -45.40
C GLN A 57 -27.16 -14.39 -44.93
N ALA A 58 -28.47 -14.33 -45.24
CA ALA A 58 -29.36 -13.30 -44.73
C ALA A 58 -29.35 -13.27 -43.19
N LYS A 59 -29.46 -12.06 -42.60
CA LYS A 59 -29.32 -11.74 -41.16
C LYS A 59 -27.97 -12.07 -40.51
N GLU A 60 -27.25 -13.12 -40.91
CA GLU A 60 -25.99 -13.53 -40.28
C GLU A 60 -24.95 -12.41 -40.22
N GLY A 61 -24.73 -11.69 -41.33
CA GLY A 61 -23.76 -10.58 -41.38
C GLY A 61 -24.09 -9.43 -40.42
N LEU A 62 -25.38 -9.22 -40.15
CA LEU A 62 -25.85 -8.24 -39.16
C LEU A 62 -25.73 -8.80 -37.74
N ALA A 63 -26.11 -10.05 -37.49
CA ALA A 63 -25.94 -10.74 -36.21
C ALA A 63 -24.46 -10.76 -35.74
N MET A 64 -23.52 -10.84 -36.68
CA MET A 64 -22.08 -10.80 -36.38
C MET A 64 -21.51 -9.41 -36.10
N THR A 65 -22.12 -8.34 -36.63
CA THR A 65 -21.55 -6.98 -36.59
C THR A 65 -22.32 -6.02 -35.71
N ASN A 66 -23.59 -6.29 -35.45
CA ASN A 66 -24.45 -5.53 -34.54
C ASN A 66 -24.47 -6.24 -33.19
N GLY A 67 -23.79 -5.67 -32.20
CA GLY A 67 -23.68 -6.20 -30.85
C GLY A 67 -22.55 -5.52 -30.08
N THR A 68 -22.54 -5.66 -28.76
CA THR A 68 -21.63 -4.92 -27.86
C THR A 68 -20.37 -5.71 -27.48
N THR A 69 -20.13 -6.83 -28.17
CA THR A 69 -19.16 -7.88 -27.83
C THR A 69 -17.74 -7.36 -27.58
N VAL A 70 -17.25 -6.41 -28.39
CA VAL A 70 -15.88 -5.89 -28.24
C VAL A 70 -15.79 -4.97 -27.01
N SER A 71 -16.79 -4.12 -26.80
CA SER A 71 -16.91 -3.27 -25.62
C SER A 71 -17.01 -4.10 -24.34
N ALA A 72 -17.90 -5.09 -24.32
CA ALA A 72 -18.12 -5.98 -23.18
C ALA A 72 -16.87 -6.80 -22.85
N ALA A 73 -16.20 -7.38 -23.85
CA ALA A 73 -14.97 -8.16 -23.64
C ALA A 73 -13.81 -7.30 -23.10
N VAL A 74 -13.58 -6.11 -23.67
CA VAL A 74 -12.53 -5.19 -23.20
C VAL A 74 -12.86 -4.69 -21.78
N ALA A 75 -14.14 -4.41 -21.49
CA ALA A 75 -14.61 -3.99 -20.17
C ALA A 75 -14.49 -5.10 -19.10
N ALA A 76 -14.77 -6.35 -19.44
CA ALA A 76 -14.61 -7.50 -18.54
C ALA A 76 -13.14 -7.68 -18.13
N LEU A 77 -12.21 -7.58 -19.09
CA LEU A 77 -10.77 -7.61 -18.81
C LEU A 77 -10.32 -6.41 -17.96
N ALA A 78 -10.83 -5.20 -18.24
CA ALA A 78 -10.50 -4.02 -17.44
C ALA A 78 -10.97 -4.19 -15.99
N LEU A 79 -12.18 -4.71 -15.80
CA LEU A 79 -12.76 -4.88 -14.47
C LEU A 79 -12.10 -6.00 -13.68
N HIS A 80 -11.65 -7.07 -14.33
CA HIS A 80 -10.85 -8.13 -13.71
C HIS A 80 -9.54 -7.58 -13.11
N ASP A 81 -8.81 -6.77 -13.88
CA ASP A 81 -7.63 -6.05 -13.40
C ASP A 81 -7.99 -5.13 -12.22
N THR A 82 -9.07 -4.35 -12.33
CA THR A 82 -9.49 -3.42 -11.25
C THR A 82 -9.85 -4.12 -9.95
N HIS A 83 -10.56 -5.25 -9.97
CA HIS A 83 -10.83 -6.05 -8.77
C HIS A 83 -9.54 -6.57 -8.12
N SER A 84 -8.58 -7.04 -8.94
CA SER A 84 -7.28 -7.53 -8.45
C SER A 84 -6.48 -6.41 -7.77
N LEU A 85 -6.45 -5.21 -8.37
CA LEU A 85 -5.81 -4.03 -7.79
C LEU A 85 -6.52 -3.54 -6.52
N ALA A 86 -7.86 -3.64 -6.43
CA ALA A 86 -8.61 -3.30 -5.22
C ALA A 86 -8.29 -4.21 -4.01
N LEU A 87 -7.94 -5.48 -4.26
CA LEU A 87 -7.43 -6.38 -3.22
C LEU A 87 -5.99 -6.01 -2.81
N VAL A 88 -5.09 -5.80 -3.78
CA VAL A 88 -3.69 -5.41 -3.48
C VAL A 88 -3.63 -4.06 -2.76
N ALA A 89 -4.57 -3.14 -2.99
CA ALA A 89 -4.68 -1.87 -2.26
C ALA A 89 -4.99 -2.04 -0.77
N GLN A 90 -5.77 -3.06 -0.39
CA GLN A 90 -6.05 -3.40 1.01
C GLN A 90 -4.79 -4.00 1.68
N ILE A 91 -4.05 -4.84 0.96
CA ILE A 91 -2.76 -5.39 1.43
C ILE A 91 -1.72 -4.28 1.61
N LEU A 92 -1.58 -3.39 0.62
CA LEU A 92 -0.71 -2.21 0.71
C LEU A 92 -1.09 -1.29 1.88
N THR A 93 -2.38 -1.14 2.18
CA THR A 93 -2.84 -0.39 3.35
C THR A 93 -2.37 -1.05 4.65
N ALA A 94 -2.49 -2.37 4.79
CA ALA A 94 -1.98 -3.10 5.95
C ALA A 94 -0.44 -2.93 6.10
N MET A 95 0.32 -3.10 5.02
CA MET A 95 1.77 -2.85 5.02
C MET A 95 2.10 -1.40 5.44
N SER A 96 1.29 -0.44 5.02
CA SER A 96 1.45 0.98 5.35
C SER A 96 1.14 1.29 6.83
N VAL A 97 0.14 0.62 7.42
CA VAL A 97 -0.12 0.68 8.86
C VAL A 97 1.12 0.26 9.62
N GLU A 98 1.74 -0.86 9.24
CA GLU A 98 2.94 -1.39 9.93
C GLU A 98 4.17 -0.49 9.75
N ALA A 99 4.42 0.00 8.54
CA ALA A 99 5.49 0.96 8.26
C ALA A 99 5.36 2.27 9.07
N LEU A 100 4.13 2.78 9.22
CA LEU A 100 3.81 3.97 10.02
C LEU A 100 3.60 3.67 11.51
N THR A 101 3.79 2.42 11.97
CA THR A 101 3.52 1.98 13.35
C THR A 101 2.12 2.40 13.85
N GLY A 102 1.12 2.29 12.96
CA GLY A 102 -0.27 2.66 13.21
C GLY A 102 -1.03 1.69 14.12
N THR A 103 -2.27 2.05 14.43
CA THR A 103 -3.16 1.26 15.30
C THR A 103 -4.14 0.41 14.51
N THR A 104 -4.36 -0.83 14.97
CA THR A 104 -5.41 -1.73 14.47
C THR A 104 -6.82 -1.25 14.84
N GLU A 105 -6.95 -0.34 15.82
CA GLU A 105 -8.23 0.22 16.30
C GLU A 105 -9.07 0.80 15.15
N SER A 106 -8.44 1.42 14.15
CA SER A 106 -9.11 1.99 12.97
C SER A 106 -9.95 0.98 12.19
N PHE A 107 -9.67 -0.32 12.32
CA PHE A 107 -10.32 -1.42 11.63
C PHE A 107 -11.25 -2.24 12.54
N HIS A 108 -11.46 -1.78 13.78
CA HIS A 108 -12.24 -2.53 14.79
C HIS A 108 -13.69 -2.80 14.34
N PRO A 109 -14.22 -4.03 14.47
CA PRO A 109 -15.53 -4.41 13.93
C PRO A 109 -16.71 -3.53 14.37
N PHE A 110 -16.63 -2.90 15.55
CA PHE A 110 -17.66 -1.98 16.05
C PHE A 110 -17.99 -0.84 15.06
N PHE A 111 -16.99 -0.27 14.37
CA PHE A 111 -17.23 0.78 13.37
C PHE A 111 -18.05 0.29 12.18
N ALA A 112 -17.87 -0.98 11.80
CA ALA A 112 -18.65 -1.65 10.77
C ALA A 112 -20.06 -2.04 11.27
N GLN A 113 -20.20 -2.40 12.55
CA GLN A 113 -21.50 -2.71 13.18
C GLN A 113 -22.42 -1.46 13.26
N VAL A 114 -21.89 -0.31 13.67
CA VAL A 114 -22.70 0.93 13.80
C VAL A 114 -22.87 1.70 12.49
N ARG A 115 -22.07 1.38 11.46
CA ARG A 115 -22.18 1.95 10.11
C ARG A 115 -21.92 0.87 9.03
N PRO A 116 -22.91 -0.01 8.77
CA PRO A 116 -22.73 -1.24 8.00
C PRO A 116 -22.83 -1.04 6.47
N HIS A 117 -21.98 -0.17 5.91
CA HIS A 117 -21.78 -0.15 4.45
C HIS A 117 -21.03 -1.43 4.03
N PRO A 118 -21.55 -2.29 3.14
CA PRO A 118 -20.97 -3.61 2.85
C PRO A 118 -19.48 -3.57 2.48
N GLY A 119 -19.04 -2.64 1.64
CA GLY A 119 -17.63 -2.52 1.28
C GLY A 119 -16.75 -2.01 2.43
N GLN A 120 -17.30 -1.17 3.32
CA GLN A 120 -16.59 -0.74 4.53
C GLN A 120 -16.39 -1.91 5.50
N VAL A 121 -17.41 -2.77 5.64
CA VAL A 121 -17.37 -4.00 6.44
C VAL A 121 -16.31 -4.95 5.88
N GLU A 122 -16.32 -5.20 4.57
CA GLU A 122 -15.34 -6.05 3.89
C GLU A 122 -13.92 -5.52 4.07
N SER A 123 -13.69 -4.24 3.75
CA SER A 123 -12.36 -3.64 3.80
C SER A 123 -11.79 -3.59 5.23
N ALA A 124 -12.60 -3.25 6.23
CA ALA A 124 -12.16 -3.25 7.63
C ALA A 124 -11.78 -4.66 8.09
N ARG A 125 -12.61 -5.66 7.81
CA ARG A 125 -12.35 -7.07 8.17
C ARG A 125 -11.06 -7.58 7.51
N ASN A 126 -10.91 -7.37 6.20
CA ASN A 126 -9.73 -7.81 5.46
C ASN A 126 -8.45 -7.16 6.02
N ILE A 127 -8.43 -5.83 6.18
CA ILE A 127 -7.23 -5.13 6.69
C ILE A 127 -6.90 -5.54 8.12
N LEU A 128 -7.90 -5.74 9.00
CA LEU A 128 -7.67 -6.22 10.36
C LEU A 128 -7.05 -7.63 10.36
N ALA A 129 -7.58 -8.55 9.56
CA ALA A 129 -7.03 -9.91 9.44
C ALA A 129 -5.62 -9.93 8.83
N PHE A 130 -5.33 -9.03 7.87
CA PHE A 130 -4.01 -8.85 7.25
C PHE A 130 -2.93 -8.43 8.25
N LEU A 131 -3.31 -7.64 9.26
CA LEU A 131 -2.43 -7.17 10.34
C LEU A 131 -2.22 -8.20 11.45
N SER A 132 -2.94 -9.33 11.43
CA SER A 132 -2.84 -10.38 12.45
C SER A 132 -1.40 -10.90 12.58
N GLY A 133 -0.88 -10.87 13.82
CA GLY A 133 0.48 -11.27 14.18
C GLY A 133 1.55 -10.17 14.06
N SER A 134 1.19 -8.94 13.67
CA SER A 134 2.16 -7.84 13.58
C SER A 134 2.76 -7.48 14.94
N LYS A 135 4.05 -7.14 14.93
CA LYS A 135 4.81 -6.56 16.05
C LYS A 135 5.18 -5.09 15.82
N LEU A 136 4.71 -4.49 14.71
CA LEU A 136 4.97 -3.10 14.35
C LEU A 136 3.76 -2.19 14.59
N THR A 137 2.54 -2.74 14.63
CA THR A 137 1.34 -2.00 15.05
C THR A 137 1.43 -1.58 16.53
N LYS A 138 0.95 -0.39 16.86
CA LYS A 138 0.95 0.15 18.24
C LYS A 138 -0.48 0.46 18.71
N VAL A 139 -0.72 0.31 20.00
CA VAL A 139 -1.89 0.91 20.67
C VAL A 139 -1.52 2.36 20.99
N ASN A 140 -2.24 3.32 20.43
CA ASN A 140 -2.00 4.74 20.67
C ASN A 140 -2.94 5.23 21.78
N ASP A 141 -2.51 5.12 23.03
CA ASP A 141 -3.23 5.63 24.20
C ASP A 141 -3.09 7.16 24.38
N GLY A 142 -2.06 7.76 23.77
CA GLY A 142 -1.71 9.18 23.91
C GLY A 142 -0.66 9.46 24.98
N ALA A 143 -0.04 8.42 25.55
CA ALA A 143 1.10 8.56 26.47
C ALA A 143 2.27 9.30 25.80
N HIS A 144 3.12 9.91 26.62
CA HIS A 144 4.30 10.70 26.20
C HIS A 144 3.98 11.78 25.14
N SER A 145 2.78 12.36 25.20
CA SER A 145 2.27 13.37 24.24
C SER A 145 2.25 12.88 22.77
N SER A 146 2.21 11.57 22.55
CA SER A 146 2.07 10.98 21.22
C SER A 146 0.71 11.29 20.58
N LEU A 147 0.69 11.38 19.24
CA LEU A 147 -0.57 11.55 18.50
C LEU A 147 -1.43 10.30 18.65
N ARG A 148 -2.49 10.39 19.46
CA ARG A 148 -3.47 9.33 19.69
C ARG A 148 -4.11 8.77 18.40
N GLN A 149 -4.15 9.55 17.33
CA GLN A 149 -4.81 9.20 16.08
C GLN A 149 -3.85 9.08 14.91
N ASP A 150 -4.03 8.04 14.09
CA ASP A 150 -3.44 7.96 12.76
C ASP A 150 -4.05 9.01 11.82
N ARG A 151 -3.33 9.33 10.75
CA ARG A 151 -3.80 10.19 9.65
C ARG A 151 -4.84 9.46 8.80
N TYR A 152 -5.63 10.22 8.03
CA TYR A 152 -6.82 9.71 7.34
C TYR A 152 -6.50 8.66 6.27
N SER A 153 -5.34 8.75 5.61
CA SER A 153 -4.87 7.79 4.60
C SER A 153 -4.82 6.34 5.11
N ILE A 154 -4.62 6.17 6.43
CA ILE A 154 -4.70 4.90 7.15
C ILE A 154 -6.05 4.76 7.84
N ARG A 155 -6.39 5.72 8.73
CA ARG A 155 -7.52 5.58 9.65
C ARG A 155 -8.89 5.54 8.97
N THR A 156 -9.04 6.18 7.82
CA THR A 156 -10.31 6.19 7.07
C THR A 156 -10.27 5.30 5.84
N ALA A 157 -9.26 4.41 5.70
CA ALA A 157 -9.12 3.55 4.53
C ALA A 157 -10.34 2.65 4.27
N PRO A 158 -10.99 2.00 5.28
CA PRO A 158 -12.21 1.23 5.03
C PRO A 158 -13.39 2.07 4.54
N GLN A 159 -13.54 3.30 5.07
CA GLN A 159 -14.60 4.23 4.68
C GLN A 159 -14.34 4.83 3.28
N TRP A 160 -13.08 4.89 2.85
CA TRP A 160 -12.67 5.35 1.53
C TRP A 160 -12.80 4.25 0.47
N LEU A 161 -12.35 3.03 0.79
CA LEU A 161 -12.45 1.86 -0.10
C LEU A 161 -13.87 1.30 -0.19
N GLY A 162 -14.70 1.45 0.85
CA GLY A 162 -16.01 0.80 0.92
C GLY A 162 -16.94 1.11 -0.26
N PRO A 163 -17.24 2.40 -0.55
CA PRO A 163 -18.04 2.77 -1.72
C PRO A 163 -17.41 2.31 -3.04
N ILE A 164 -16.07 2.23 -3.14
CA ILE A 164 -15.37 1.75 -4.33
C ILE A 164 -15.63 0.25 -4.55
N LEU A 165 -15.57 -0.57 -3.49
CA LEU A 165 -15.88 -2.00 -3.57
C LEU A 165 -17.35 -2.24 -3.94
N GLU A 166 -18.27 -1.45 -3.40
CA GLU A 166 -19.70 -1.48 -3.74
C GLU A 166 -19.96 -1.13 -5.22
N ASP A 167 -19.31 -0.06 -5.72
CA ASP A 167 -19.38 0.35 -7.13
C ASP A 167 -18.75 -0.69 -8.08
N LEU A 168 -17.67 -1.36 -7.67
CA LEU A 168 -17.07 -2.46 -8.43
C LEU A 168 -17.98 -3.69 -8.45
N GLY A 169 -18.67 -4.01 -7.35
CA GLY A 169 -19.69 -5.07 -7.32
C GLY A 169 -20.85 -4.80 -8.29
N LEU A 170 -21.34 -3.56 -8.33
CA LEU A 170 -22.37 -3.15 -9.29
C LEU A 170 -21.85 -3.17 -10.74
N ALA A 171 -20.63 -2.67 -10.99
CA ALA A 171 -19.99 -2.75 -12.30
C ALA A 171 -19.83 -4.21 -12.77
N HIS A 172 -19.50 -5.12 -11.86
CA HIS A 172 -19.35 -6.55 -12.16
C HIS A 172 -20.68 -7.16 -12.61
N HIS A 173 -21.76 -6.90 -11.88
CA HIS A 173 -23.09 -7.36 -12.26
C HIS A 173 -23.55 -6.80 -13.62
N GLN A 174 -23.25 -5.52 -13.90
CA GLN A 174 -23.55 -4.88 -15.18
C GLN A 174 -22.81 -5.55 -16.35
N ILE A 175 -21.49 -5.77 -16.24
CA ILE A 175 -20.70 -6.42 -17.29
C ILE A 175 -21.06 -7.90 -17.44
N LEU A 176 -21.29 -8.63 -16.34
CA LEU A 176 -21.71 -10.04 -16.39
C LEU A 176 -23.05 -10.20 -17.11
N THR A 177 -23.99 -9.27 -16.90
CA THR A 177 -25.29 -9.26 -17.60
C THR A 177 -25.09 -8.99 -19.09
N GLU A 178 -24.29 -7.98 -19.46
CA GLU A 178 -23.98 -7.64 -20.85
C GLU A 178 -23.35 -8.82 -21.60
N CYS A 179 -22.35 -9.49 -21.01
CA CYS A 179 -21.67 -10.65 -21.59
C CYS A 179 -22.58 -11.86 -21.84
N ASN A 180 -23.76 -11.92 -21.21
CA ASN A 180 -24.73 -13.01 -21.35
C ASN A 180 -26.04 -12.53 -22.02
N SER A 181 -26.04 -11.37 -22.67
CA SER A 181 -27.21 -10.77 -23.32
C SER A 181 -27.22 -10.96 -24.83
N ALA A 182 -28.41 -11.07 -25.43
CA ALA A 182 -28.61 -10.94 -26.88
C ALA A 182 -28.61 -9.44 -27.25
N THR A 183 -27.49 -8.98 -27.81
CA THR A 183 -27.23 -7.55 -28.09
C THR A 183 -27.39 -7.14 -29.55
N ASP A 184 -27.82 -8.07 -30.42
CA ASP A 184 -28.05 -7.81 -31.83
C ASP A 184 -29.49 -7.38 -32.14
N ASN A 185 -29.75 -7.02 -33.40
CA ASN A 185 -31.03 -6.55 -33.89
C ASN A 185 -31.21 -6.86 -35.40
N PRO A 186 -32.43 -7.16 -35.88
CA PRO A 186 -33.59 -7.55 -35.08
C PRO A 186 -33.37 -8.90 -34.38
N LEU A 187 -34.07 -9.12 -33.27
CA LEU A 187 -34.12 -10.41 -32.60
C LEU A 187 -35.16 -11.31 -33.27
N VAL A 188 -34.95 -12.63 -33.18
CA VAL A 188 -35.91 -13.64 -33.63
C VAL A 188 -36.42 -14.40 -32.41
N THR A 189 -37.74 -14.41 -32.19
CA THR A 189 -38.34 -15.15 -31.07
C THR A 189 -38.30 -16.67 -31.32
N PRO A 190 -38.45 -17.52 -30.29
CA PRO A 190 -38.62 -18.96 -30.48
C PRO A 190 -39.80 -19.35 -31.39
N GLN A 191 -40.76 -18.44 -31.58
CA GLN A 191 -41.92 -18.57 -32.46
C GLN A 191 -41.63 -18.11 -33.91
N GLY A 192 -40.44 -17.58 -34.19
CA GLY A 192 -40.03 -17.08 -35.50
C GLY A 192 -40.40 -15.62 -35.79
N GLU A 193 -40.89 -14.87 -34.80
CA GLU A 193 -41.24 -13.45 -34.97
C GLU A 193 -39.97 -12.59 -35.00
N ILE A 194 -39.91 -11.62 -35.91
CA ILE A 194 -38.78 -10.70 -36.06
C ILE A 194 -39.12 -9.39 -35.35
N ILE A 195 -38.40 -9.09 -34.26
CA ILE A 195 -38.66 -7.93 -33.39
C ILE A 195 -37.48 -6.96 -33.49
N HIS A 196 -37.78 -5.70 -33.86
CA HIS A 196 -36.80 -4.63 -33.93
C HIS A 196 -36.69 -3.89 -32.58
N GLY A 197 -35.47 -3.58 -32.15
CA GLY A 197 -35.17 -2.97 -30.86
C GLY A 197 -33.80 -2.30 -30.82
N GLY A 198 -33.34 -2.00 -29.60
CA GLY A 198 -32.13 -1.21 -29.34
C GLY A 198 -31.08 -1.88 -28.46
N ASN A 199 -31.10 -3.22 -28.34
CA ASN A 199 -30.21 -3.98 -27.44
C ASN A 199 -28.71 -3.80 -27.73
N PHE A 200 -28.37 -3.25 -28.89
CA PHE A 200 -27.01 -2.89 -29.29
C PHE A 200 -26.41 -1.68 -28.53
N GLN A 201 -27.20 -0.98 -27.71
CA GLN A 201 -26.81 0.26 -27.04
C GLN A 201 -26.09 0.01 -25.71
N ALA A 202 -24.76 -0.05 -25.74
CA ALA A 202 -23.90 -0.46 -24.61
C ALA A 202 -23.77 0.54 -23.42
N LYS A 203 -24.80 1.34 -23.10
CA LYS A 203 -24.68 2.38 -22.05
C LYS A 203 -24.46 1.80 -20.64
N ALA A 204 -24.89 0.55 -20.39
CA ALA A 204 -24.58 -0.19 -19.17
C ALA A 204 -23.06 -0.39 -19.00
N VAL A 205 -22.37 -0.81 -20.07
CA VAL A 205 -20.90 -0.97 -20.10
C VAL A 205 -20.20 0.35 -19.80
N THR A 206 -20.62 1.46 -20.40
CA THR A 206 -20.04 2.78 -20.09
C THR A 206 -20.21 3.14 -18.62
N SER A 207 -21.40 2.89 -18.04
CA SER A 207 -21.67 3.15 -16.62
C SER A 207 -20.84 2.28 -15.69
N ALA A 208 -20.59 1.01 -16.03
CA ALA A 208 -19.70 0.12 -15.28
C ALA A 208 -18.23 0.60 -15.34
N MET A 209 -17.77 1.00 -16.52
CA MET A 209 -16.41 1.49 -16.74
C MET A 209 -16.14 2.85 -16.09
N GLU A 210 -17.15 3.72 -15.99
CA GLU A 210 -17.05 5.00 -15.25
C GLU A 210 -16.93 4.78 -13.74
N LYS A 211 -17.71 3.86 -13.14
CA LYS A 211 -17.56 3.45 -11.73
C LYS A 211 -16.16 2.91 -11.46
N ALA A 212 -15.72 1.93 -12.26
CA ALA A 212 -14.40 1.34 -12.13
C ALA A 212 -13.29 2.39 -12.20
N ARG A 213 -13.37 3.33 -13.16
CA ARG A 213 -12.33 4.36 -13.36
C ARG A 213 -12.29 5.42 -12.26
N GLN A 214 -13.44 5.79 -11.69
CA GLN A 214 -13.49 6.61 -10.47
C GLN A 214 -12.92 5.85 -9.27
N GLY A 215 -13.24 4.56 -9.13
CA GLY A 215 -12.66 3.68 -8.12
C GLY A 215 -11.13 3.56 -8.19
N ILE A 216 -10.57 3.37 -9.40
CA ILE A 216 -9.12 3.35 -9.65
C ILE A 216 -8.47 4.67 -9.18
N GLN A 217 -9.06 5.82 -9.50
CA GLN A 217 -8.54 7.12 -9.05
C GLN A 217 -8.64 7.29 -7.53
N GLY A 218 -9.74 6.85 -6.91
CA GLY A 218 -9.91 6.84 -5.46
C GLY A 218 -8.84 6.00 -4.77
N ILE A 219 -8.60 4.77 -5.23
CA ILE A 219 -7.53 3.90 -4.74
C ILE A 219 -6.17 4.59 -4.90
N GLY A 220 -5.85 5.11 -6.09
CA GLY A 220 -4.60 5.82 -6.35
C GLY A 220 -4.38 7.02 -5.42
N ARG A 221 -5.42 7.83 -5.19
CA ARG A 221 -5.37 8.98 -4.28
C ARG A 221 -5.06 8.58 -2.84
N MET A 222 -5.61 7.46 -2.36
CA MET A 222 -5.35 6.94 -1.02
C MET A 222 -3.91 6.41 -0.90
N LEU A 223 -3.49 5.55 -1.83
CA LEU A 223 -2.15 4.96 -1.84
C LEU A 223 -1.05 6.02 -2.03
N PHE A 224 -1.31 7.10 -2.77
CA PHE A 224 -0.42 8.26 -2.85
C PHE A 224 -0.23 8.96 -1.49
N SER A 225 -1.30 9.17 -0.72
CA SER A 225 -1.16 9.71 0.65
C SER A 225 -0.35 8.76 1.54
N GLN A 226 -0.63 7.45 1.50
CA GLN A 226 0.11 6.48 2.30
C GLN A 226 1.61 6.49 1.96
N CYS A 227 1.95 6.43 0.67
CA CYS A 227 3.34 6.44 0.20
C CYS A 227 4.09 7.73 0.57
N THR A 228 3.45 8.90 0.42
CA THR A 228 4.05 10.20 0.76
C THR A 228 4.14 10.44 2.27
N GLU A 229 3.21 9.87 3.06
CA GLU A 229 3.30 9.91 4.52
C GLU A 229 4.44 9.02 5.05
N ILE A 230 4.79 7.93 4.35
CA ILE A 230 5.90 7.04 4.68
C ILE A 230 7.27 7.67 4.35
N THR A 231 7.40 8.36 3.20
CA THR A 231 8.69 8.95 2.78
C THR A 231 9.07 10.24 3.54
N ASN A 232 8.11 10.89 4.20
CA ASN A 232 8.27 12.18 4.86
C ASN A 232 8.52 12.05 6.38
N PRO A 233 9.67 12.53 6.93
CA PRO A 233 10.00 12.40 8.35
C PRO A 233 9.04 13.15 9.29
N ALA A 234 8.32 14.16 8.80
CA ALA A 234 7.31 14.89 9.58
C ALA A 234 6.01 14.10 9.80
N THR A 235 5.85 12.95 9.13
CA THR A 235 4.63 12.13 9.18
C THR A 235 4.90 10.65 9.44
N ASN A 236 6.07 10.15 9.08
CA ASN A 236 6.39 8.72 9.07
C ASN A 236 6.73 8.11 10.44
N ARG A 237 6.78 8.93 11.51
CA ARG A 237 7.08 8.53 12.90
C ARG A 237 8.44 7.83 13.06
N GLY A 238 9.54 8.53 12.78
CA GLY A 238 10.88 8.00 13.04
C GLY A 238 11.43 7.05 11.97
N LEU A 239 11.01 7.22 10.71
CA LEU A 239 11.73 6.68 9.56
C LEU A 239 12.59 7.81 8.93
N PRO A 240 13.79 7.49 8.41
CA PRO A 240 14.67 8.48 7.79
C PRO A 240 14.03 9.12 6.53
N PRO A 241 14.40 10.37 6.19
CA PRO A 241 13.86 11.07 5.03
C PRO A 241 14.15 10.31 3.74
N ASN A 242 13.15 10.21 2.86
CA ASN A 242 13.25 9.46 1.60
C ASN A 242 13.67 7.99 1.79
N LEU A 243 13.39 7.39 2.95
CA LEU A 243 13.65 5.98 3.27
C LEU A 243 15.10 5.54 3.02
N VAL A 244 16.04 6.45 3.29
CA VAL A 244 17.48 6.22 3.17
C VAL A 244 17.92 5.25 4.28
N ALA A 245 18.57 4.16 3.91
CA ALA A 245 19.12 3.19 4.87
C ALA A 245 20.52 3.56 5.39
N GLU A 246 21.20 4.48 4.72
CA GLU A 246 22.52 5.01 5.05
C GLU A 246 22.38 6.41 5.70
N ASP A 247 23.36 7.29 5.52
CA ASP A 247 23.31 8.67 6.03
C ASP A 247 22.48 9.58 5.10
N PRO A 248 21.50 10.36 5.60
CA PRO A 248 20.65 11.25 4.81
C PRO A 248 21.39 12.28 3.93
N GLY A 249 22.55 12.78 4.36
CA GLY A 249 23.40 13.71 3.63
C GLY A 249 24.09 13.09 2.41
N LYS A 250 24.15 11.75 2.33
CA LYS A 250 24.83 10.99 1.25
C LYS A 250 23.87 10.41 0.22
N SER A 251 22.57 10.33 0.51
CA SER A 251 21.61 9.58 -0.32
C SER A 251 20.21 10.18 -0.30
N LEU A 252 19.50 10.11 -1.44
CA LEU A 252 18.12 10.62 -1.61
C LEU A 252 17.27 9.64 -2.44
N ILE A 253 17.50 8.34 -2.27
CA ILE A 253 17.06 7.27 -3.19
C ILE A 253 15.56 7.25 -3.54
N PHE A 254 14.63 7.51 -2.60
CA PHE A 254 13.19 7.55 -2.92
C PHE A 254 12.65 8.94 -3.36
N LYS A 255 13.50 9.97 -3.48
CA LYS A 255 13.07 11.31 -3.93
C LYS A 255 12.51 11.30 -5.37
N GLY A 256 13.05 10.42 -6.23
CA GLY A 256 12.49 10.17 -7.56
C GLY A 256 11.15 9.43 -7.53
N THR A 257 10.98 8.53 -6.55
CA THR A 257 9.72 7.78 -6.33
C THR A 257 8.59 8.72 -5.92
N ASP A 258 8.85 9.68 -5.03
CA ASP A 258 7.90 10.71 -4.59
C ASP A 258 7.35 11.53 -5.78
N LEU A 259 8.25 12.03 -6.63
CA LEU A 259 7.88 12.73 -7.87
C LEU A 259 7.07 11.84 -8.82
N ASN A 260 7.45 10.57 -8.97
CA ASN A 260 6.77 9.61 -9.83
C ASN A 260 5.33 9.35 -9.36
N VAL A 261 5.12 9.04 -8.07
CA VAL A 261 3.76 8.78 -7.55
C VAL A 261 2.88 10.02 -7.60
N ALA A 262 3.44 11.23 -7.48
CA ALA A 262 2.70 12.47 -7.69
C ALA A 262 2.23 12.64 -9.14
N ALA A 263 3.10 12.39 -10.12
CA ALA A 263 2.75 12.46 -11.55
C ALA A 263 1.68 11.43 -11.93
N LEU A 264 1.84 10.18 -11.51
CA LEU A 264 0.85 9.10 -11.75
C LEU A 264 -0.51 9.42 -11.12
N THR A 265 -0.53 10.02 -9.92
CA THR A 265 -1.77 10.42 -9.24
C THR A 265 -2.48 11.56 -9.98
N ALA A 266 -1.73 12.51 -10.55
CA ALA A 266 -2.29 13.58 -11.38
C ALA A 266 -2.91 13.02 -12.68
N GLU A 267 -2.25 12.06 -13.32
CA GLU A 267 -2.78 11.40 -14.53
C GLU A 267 -4.03 10.56 -14.23
N LEU A 268 -4.08 9.83 -13.11
CA LEU A 268 -5.31 9.17 -12.64
C LEU A 268 -6.46 10.17 -12.42
N GLY A 269 -6.15 11.37 -11.90
CA GLY A 269 -7.11 12.46 -11.77
C GLY A 269 -7.72 12.90 -13.10
N PHE A 270 -6.91 13.00 -14.16
CA PHE A 270 -7.39 13.28 -15.51
C PHE A 270 -8.24 12.13 -16.09
N LEU A 271 -7.73 10.89 -15.98
CA LEU A 271 -8.38 9.69 -16.52
C LEU A 271 -9.74 9.39 -15.87
N ALA A 272 -9.97 9.80 -14.62
CA ALA A 272 -11.24 9.64 -13.92
C ALA A 272 -12.45 10.35 -14.58
N SER A 273 -12.19 11.25 -15.53
CA SER A 273 -13.23 11.98 -16.28
C SER A 273 -14.26 11.02 -16.92
N PRO A 274 -15.58 11.33 -16.88
CA PRO A 274 -16.60 10.53 -17.55
C PRO A 274 -16.49 10.67 -19.07
N VAL A 275 -16.88 9.62 -19.82
CA VAL A 275 -16.89 9.64 -21.29
C VAL A 275 -18.28 10.04 -21.76
N ASN A 276 -18.59 11.34 -21.61
CA ASN A 276 -19.90 11.92 -21.92
C ASN A 276 -19.92 12.74 -23.22
N HIS A 277 -18.85 12.71 -24.02
CA HIS A 277 -18.67 13.51 -25.25
C HIS A 277 -19.42 12.96 -26.48
N VAL A 278 -20.67 12.52 -26.29
CA VAL A 278 -21.54 11.95 -27.33
C VAL A 278 -21.71 12.91 -28.50
N GLN A 279 -21.55 12.40 -29.72
CA GLN A 279 -21.75 13.15 -30.97
C GLN A 279 -22.83 12.49 -31.83
N THR A 280 -23.69 13.29 -32.47
CA THR A 280 -24.63 12.78 -33.47
C THR A 280 -23.87 12.16 -34.64
N ALA A 281 -24.14 10.89 -34.94
CA ALA A 281 -23.49 10.14 -36.00
C ALA A 281 -24.49 9.59 -37.03
N GLU A 282 -23.97 9.08 -38.15
CA GLU A 282 -24.73 8.34 -39.17
C GLU A 282 -25.98 9.10 -39.65
N MET A 283 -25.74 10.25 -40.29
CA MET A 283 -26.75 11.13 -40.88
C MET A 283 -27.89 11.59 -39.93
N GLY A 284 -27.69 11.49 -38.61
CA GLY A 284 -28.69 11.86 -37.59
C GLY A 284 -29.38 10.68 -36.93
N ASN A 285 -29.27 9.47 -37.48
CA ASN A 285 -29.88 8.25 -36.93
C ASN A 285 -29.29 7.88 -35.56
N GLN A 286 -27.97 8.02 -35.39
CA GLN A 286 -27.26 7.70 -34.16
C GLN A 286 -27.01 8.98 -33.33
N SER A 287 -28.10 9.67 -32.99
CA SER A 287 -28.11 10.88 -32.15
C SER A 287 -27.67 10.63 -30.70
N LEU A 288 -27.82 9.40 -30.21
CA LEU A 288 -27.26 8.91 -28.96
C LEU A 288 -26.34 7.72 -29.22
N ASN A 289 -25.30 7.60 -28.38
CA ASN A 289 -24.32 6.51 -28.44
C ASN A 289 -23.63 6.35 -27.08
N SER A 290 -23.22 5.12 -26.74
CA SER A 290 -22.72 4.81 -25.40
C SER A 290 -21.26 5.21 -25.18
N LEU A 291 -20.44 5.20 -26.24
CA LEU A 291 -18.98 5.32 -26.19
C LEU A 291 -18.29 4.23 -25.33
N ALA A 292 -18.93 3.06 -25.16
CA ALA A 292 -18.48 2.01 -24.25
C ALA A 292 -17.04 1.53 -24.50
N LEU A 293 -16.66 1.23 -25.75
CA LEU A 293 -15.28 0.81 -26.07
C LEU A 293 -14.25 1.91 -25.73
N ILE A 294 -14.62 3.18 -25.82
CA ILE A 294 -13.74 4.30 -25.45
C ILE A 294 -13.58 4.35 -23.92
N SER A 295 -14.68 4.23 -23.17
CA SER A 295 -14.64 4.18 -21.70
C SER A 295 -13.83 2.99 -21.19
N ALA A 296 -14.05 1.79 -21.73
CA ALA A 296 -13.31 0.58 -21.37
C ALA A 296 -11.80 0.68 -21.65
N ARG A 297 -11.42 1.28 -22.79
CA ARG A 297 -10.00 1.53 -23.13
C ARG A 297 -9.32 2.49 -22.15
N TYR A 298 -9.98 3.56 -21.72
CA TYR A 298 -9.41 4.47 -20.72
C TYR A 298 -9.41 3.87 -19.31
N THR A 299 -10.32 2.96 -18.98
CA THR A 299 -10.26 2.19 -17.73
C THR A 299 -9.06 1.23 -17.71
N HIS A 300 -8.71 0.60 -18.84
CA HIS A 300 -7.42 -0.13 -18.98
C HIS A 300 -6.21 0.76 -18.73
N THR A 301 -6.13 1.93 -19.37
CA THR A 301 -5.03 2.88 -19.13
C THR A 301 -4.96 3.31 -17.66
N ALA A 302 -6.11 3.52 -17.00
CA ALA A 302 -6.14 3.85 -15.58
C ALA A 302 -5.62 2.69 -14.70
N ASN A 303 -5.94 1.42 -15.02
CA ASN A 303 -5.36 0.26 -14.32
C ASN A 303 -3.84 0.19 -14.49
N GLU A 304 -3.31 0.55 -15.67
CA GLU A 304 -1.85 0.58 -15.92
C GLU A 304 -1.15 1.65 -15.09
N VAL A 305 -1.67 2.88 -15.05
CA VAL A 305 -1.14 3.97 -14.23
C VAL A 305 -1.24 3.64 -12.74
N LEU A 306 -2.36 3.05 -12.28
CA LEU A 306 -2.49 2.59 -10.89
C LEU A 306 -1.49 1.47 -10.57
N SER A 307 -1.28 0.51 -11.49
CA SER A 307 -0.29 -0.56 -11.31
C SER A 307 1.13 -0.02 -11.15
N GLN A 308 1.49 1.06 -11.87
CA GLN A 308 2.79 1.74 -11.71
C GLN A 308 2.93 2.40 -10.34
N LEU A 309 1.86 3.07 -9.85
CA LEU A 309 1.82 3.68 -8.52
C LEU A 309 1.94 2.60 -7.43
N MET A 310 1.22 1.49 -7.57
CA MET A 310 1.23 0.37 -6.63
C MET A 310 2.58 -0.35 -6.61
N ALA A 311 3.26 -0.50 -7.76
CA ALA A 311 4.61 -1.03 -7.82
C ALA A 311 5.62 -0.13 -7.07
N ALA A 312 5.55 1.18 -7.29
CA ALA A 312 6.39 2.16 -6.61
C ALA A 312 6.15 2.15 -5.09
N HIS A 313 4.88 2.09 -4.68
CA HIS A 313 4.50 2.02 -3.27
C HIS A 313 4.92 0.70 -2.62
N LEU A 314 4.82 -0.44 -3.31
CA LEU A 314 5.28 -1.75 -2.80
C LEU A 314 6.79 -1.76 -2.50
N VAL A 315 7.61 -1.18 -3.39
CA VAL A 315 9.06 -1.05 -3.14
C VAL A 315 9.33 -0.11 -1.95
N ALA A 316 8.64 1.03 -1.87
CA ALA A 316 8.78 1.99 -0.78
C ALA A 316 8.33 1.42 0.58
N VAL A 317 7.20 0.71 0.65
CA VAL A 317 6.74 0.13 1.92
C VAL A 317 7.63 -1.03 2.37
N CYS A 318 8.13 -1.88 1.45
CA CYS A 318 9.11 -2.91 1.81
C CYS A 318 10.41 -2.29 2.35
N GLN A 319 10.88 -1.18 1.77
CA GLN A 319 11.99 -0.40 2.31
C GLN A 319 11.70 0.12 3.73
N ALA A 320 10.52 0.70 3.95
CA ALA A 320 10.12 1.21 5.25
C ALA A 320 10.03 0.11 6.33
N LEU A 321 9.51 -1.06 5.98
CA LEU A 321 9.43 -2.23 6.87
C LEU A 321 10.83 -2.76 7.25
N ASP A 322 11.77 -2.77 6.31
CA ASP A 322 13.17 -3.09 6.60
C ASP A 322 13.82 -2.10 7.55
N LEU A 323 13.61 -0.79 7.34
CA LEU A 323 14.12 0.25 8.24
C LEU A 323 13.52 0.10 9.66
N ARG A 324 12.21 -0.22 9.77
CA ARG A 324 11.59 -0.55 11.07
C ARG A 324 12.25 -1.75 11.74
N ALA A 325 12.46 -2.84 11.00
CA ALA A 325 13.10 -4.02 11.55
C ALA A 325 14.55 -3.77 11.96
N MET A 326 15.33 -3.04 11.15
CA MET A 326 16.68 -2.59 11.47
C MET A 326 16.70 -1.76 12.76
N HIS A 327 15.78 -0.79 12.92
CA HIS A 327 15.66 0.05 14.12
C HIS A 327 15.31 -0.79 15.36
N VAL A 328 14.29 -1.65 15.28
CA VAL A 328 13.83 -2.49 16.40
C VAL A 328 14.92 -3.49 16.84
N GLN A 329 15.63 -4.10 15.88
CA GLN A 329 16.71 -5.03 16.17
C GLN A 329 17.92 -4.33 16.79
N PHE A 330 18.29 -3.13 16.30
CA PHE A 330 19.37 -2.33 16.87
C PHE A 330 19.10 -1.99 18.33
N LEU A 331 17.95 -1.37 18.62
CA LEU A 331 17.60 -0.92 19.96
C LEU A 331 17.49 -2.09 20.94
N LYS A 332 16.94 -3.23 20.51
CA LYS A 332 16.90 -4.45 21.32
C LYS A 332 18.28 -5.03 21.61
N GLY A 333 19.20 -5.00 20.64
CA GLY A 333 20.57 -5.49 20.81
C GLY A 333 21.41 -4.57 21.71
N TYR A 334 21.33 -3.26 21.49
CA TYR A 334 22.14 -2.25 22.16
C TYR A 334 21.72 -1.97 23.61
N HIS A 335 20.51 -2.37 24.03
CA HIS A 335 19.98 -2.07 25.37
C HIS A 335 20.94 -2.49 26.50
N ALA A 336 21.51 -3.70 26.45
CA ALA A 336 22.41 -4.18 27.49
C ALA A 336 23.71 -3.36 27.60
N ASP A 337 24.29 -2.97 26.46
CA ASP A 337 25.49 -2.14 26.41
C ASP A 337 25.20 -0.70 26.87
N PHE A 338 24.01 -0.18 26.57
CA PHE A 338 23.55 1.10 27.09
C PHE A 338 23.44 1.09 28.62
N ILE A 339 22.73 0.12 29.21
CA ILE A 339 22.57 0.03 30.67
C ILE A 339 23.94 -0.10 31.36
N LYS A 340 24.82 -0.97 30.84
CA LYS A 340 26.19 -1.13 31.32
C LYS A 340 26.99 0.19 31.29
N LEU A 341 26.84 0.98 30.23
CA LEU A 341 27.53 2.28 30.12
C LEU A 341 26.93 3.35 31.06
N VAL A 342 25.62 3.29 31.34
CA VAL A 342 25.02 4.13 32.39
C VAL A 342 25.59 3.73 33.75
N ASP A 343 25.62 2.44 34.09
CA ASP A 343 26.16 1.95 35.36
C ASP A 343 27.66 2.27 35.54
N GLU A 344 28.49 2.16 34.49
CA GLU A 344 29.92 2.52 34.56
C GLU A 344 30.16 3.98 35.01
N TYR A 345 29.24 4.88 34.67
CA TYR A 345 29.34 6.30 35.01
C TYR A 345 28.46 6.73 36.19
N TYR A 346 27.38 5.99 36.49
CA TYR A 346 26.31 6.40 37.40
C TYR A 346 25.80 5.27 38.33
N ALA A 347 26.59 4.22 38.60
CA ALA A 347 26.20 3.11 39.48
C ALA A 347 25.66 3.52 40.87
N GLU A 348 26.14 4.62 41.44
CA GLU A 348 25.64 5.14 42.72
C GLU A 348 24.23 5.75 42.57
N GLU A 349 23.90 6.26 41.39
CA GLU A 349 22.62 6.89 41.07
C GLU A 349 21.61 5.95 40.37
N THR A 350 22.02 4.77 39.89
CA THR A 350 21.13 3.72 39.33
C THR A 350 20.59 2.75 40.39
N LEU A 351 21.13 2.75 41.60
CA LEU A 351 20.60 1.96 42.72
C LEU A 351 19.29 2.56 43.27
N PRO A 352 18.29 1.72 43.64
CA PRO A 352 17.07 2.21 44.25
C PRO A 352 17.37 2.89 45.59
N PRO A 353 16.69 4.01 45.93
CA PRO A 353 16.95 4.73 47.17
C PRO A 353 16.74 3.83 48.38
N SER A 354 17.72 3.79 49.29
CA SER A 354 17.65 2.99 50.51
C SER A 354 16.56 3.54 51.42
N VAL A 355 15.46 2.78 51.54
CA VAL A 355 14.32 3.15 52.38
C VAL A 355 14.74 3.16 53.85
N ILE A 356 15.02 4.34 54.38
CA ILE A 356 15.04 4.60 55.82
C ILE A 356 13.59 4.76 56.26
N PRO A 357 13.03 3.89 57.11
CA PRO A 357 11.67 4.06 57.59
C PRO A 357 11.62 5.21 58.60
N GLU A 358 11.12 6.37 58.19
CA GLU A 358 10.68 7.38 59.16
C GLU A 358 9.49 6.82 59.94
N THR A 359 9.64 6.71 61.27
CA THR A 359 8.54 6.29 62.15
C THR A 359 7.41 7.32 62.09
N PRO A 360 6.19 6.96 61.64
CA PRO A 360 5.10 7.92 61.53
C PRO A 360 4.60 8.35 62.92
N ALA A 361 4.49 9.64 63.13
CA ALA A 361 3.90 10.21 64.34
C ALA A 361 2.39 9.85 64.44
N PRO A 362 1.83 9.66 65.65
CA PRO A 362 0.45 9.21 65.80
C PRO A 362 -0.55 10.32 65.46
N ILE A 363 -1.30 10.14 64.38
CA ILE A 363 -2.41 11.01 63.99
C ILE A 363 -3.59 10.78 64.95
N LYS A 364 -4.07 11.85 65.60
CA LYS A 364 -5.26 11.81 66.46
C LYS A 364 -6.55 11.83 65.62
N ALA A 365 -7.54 11.05 66.06
CA ALA A 365 -8.81 10.89 65.36
C ALA A 365 -9.83 12.01 65.63
N SER A 366 -10.52 12.44 64.56
CA SER A 366 -11.87 13.06 64.48
C SER A 366 -12.08 13.54 63.02
N LEU A 367 -13.24 13.49 62.34
CA LEU A 367 -14.61 13.05 62.64
C LEU A 367 -15.26 12.35 61.42
N ASN A 368 -16.23 11.47 61.69
CA ASN A 368 -17.51 11.23 60.95
C ASN A 368 -17.96 12.38 60.00
N LEU A 369 -18.61 12.25 58.83
CA LEU A 369 -19.51 11.26 58.15
C LEU A 369 -19.62 11.72 56.65
N SER A 370 -20.18 11.04 55.62
CA SER A 370 -20.90 9.76 55.41
C SER A 370 -20.93 9.37 53.90
N ASN A 371 -21.66 8.29 53.56
CA ASN A 371 -22.37 8.02 52.28
C ASN A 371 -21.59 7.93 50.94
N GLY A 372 -21.13 6.71 50.65
CA GLY A 372 -21.81 5.89 49.64
C GLY A 372 -21.50 6.08 48.15
N LEU A 373 -20.39 5.49 47.69
CA LEU A 373 -20.20 4.93 46.35
C LEU A 373 -19.34 3.67 46.47
N ASN A 374 -19.69 2.58 45.76
CA ASN A 374 -18.90 1.34 45.74
C ASN A 374 -17.73 1.45 44.75
N ASP A 375 -16.68 2.18 45.13
CA ASP A 375 -15.42 2.21 44.40
C ASP A 375 -14.59 0.93 44.65
N THR A 376 -14.94 -0.15 43.96
CA THR A 376 -14.10 -1.37 43.89
C THR A 376 -13.22 -1.38 42.64
N GLN A 377 -12.40 -0.34 42.43
CA GLN A 377 -11.23 -0.43 41.53
C GLN A 377 -10.10 0.58 41.73
N PHE A 378 -10.22 1.58 42.62
CA PHE A 378 -9.06 2.37 43.04
C PHE A 378 -8.25 1.64 44.12
N LYS A 379 -7.28 0.82 43.69
CA LYS A 379 -6.08 0.64 44.51
C LYS A 379 -5.44 2.01 44.71
N PRO A 380 -5.07 2.42 45.94
CA PRO A 380 -4.12 3.51 46.10
C PRO A 380 -2.88 3.18 45.27
N ILE A 381 -2.41 4.12 44.46
CA ILE A 381 -1.13 3.98 43.79
C ILE A 381 -0.08 3.91 44.90
N ASP A 382 0.58 2.77 44.99
CA ASP A 382 1.63 2.53 45.97
C ASP A 382 2.74 3.58 45.79
N SER A 383 3.44 3.93 46.89
CA SER A 383 4.36 5.06 46.92
C SER A 383 5.34 5.04 45.74
N LYS A 384 5.49 6.19 45.04
CA LYS A 384 6.39 6.40 43.89
C LYS A 384 7.61 5.47 43.92
N ALA A 385 7.54 4.36 43.19
CA ALA A 385 8.75 3.67 42.77
C ALA A 385 9.44 4.62 41.79
N VAL A 386 10.57 5.18 42.20
CA VAL A 386 11.44 5.96 41.30
C VAL A 386 11.90 4.97 40.23
N GLU A 387 11.53 5.20 38.97
CA GLU A 387 12.06 4.40 37.86
C GLU A 387 13.59 4.51 37.89
N PRO A 388 14.33 3.41 37.70
CA PRO A 388 15.78 3.46 37.67
C PRO A 388 16.24 4.51 36.64
N LEU A 389 17.23 5.33 37.01
CA LEU A 389 17.78 6.39 36.15
C LEU A 389 18.09 5.86 34.74
N SER A 390 18.59 4.63 34.65
CA SER A 390 18.89 3.95 33.39
C SER A 390 17.67 3.73 32.48
N GLU A 391 16.50 3.39 33.01
CA GLU A 391 15.24 3.24 32.25
C GLU A 391 14.66 4.59 31.80
N THR A 392 14.77 5.63 32.65
CA THR A 392 14.38 7.00 32.28
C THR A 392 15.27 7.54 31.16
N LEU A 393 16.59 7.33 31.25
CA LEU A 393 17.55 7.70 30.20
C LEU A 393 17.34 6.89 28.92
N TRP A 394 17.00 5.61 29.02
CA TRP A 394 16.67 4.77 27.87
C TRP A 394 15.42 5.28 27.15
N THR A 395 14.37 5.62 27.90
CA THR A 395 13.13 6.20 27.34
C THR A 395 13.40 7.51 26.59
N GLN A 396 14.24 8.39 27.14
CA GLN A 396 14.67 9.61 26.46
C GLN A 396 15.54 9.29 25.22
N LEU A 397 16.40 8.27 25.27
CA LEU A 397 17.21 7.84 24.14
C LEU A 397 16.33 7.32 22.98
N LEU A 398 15.26 6.58 23.26
CA LEU A 398 14.29 6.12 22.26
C LEU A 398 13.62 7.30 21.56
N ALA A 399 13.17 8.31 22.32
CA ALA A 399 12.58 9.53 21.76
C ALA A 399 13.59 10.34 20.90
N ALA A 400 14.84 10.42 21.36
CA ALA A 400 15.93 11.03 20.61
C ALA A 400 16.26 10.25 19.32
N PHE A 401 16.20 8.91 19.37
CA PHE A 401 16.47 8.06 18.21
C PHE A 401 15.46 8.28 17.09
N ASP A 402 14.15 8.33 17.40
CA ASP A 402 13.10 8.58 16.41
C ASP A 402 13.15 10.02 15.82
N THR A 403 13.48 11.01 16.65
CA THR A 403 13.48 12.44 16.22
C THR A 403 14.73 12.86 15.42
N THR A 404 15.86 12.15 15.58
CA THR A 404 17.14 12.50 14.93
C THR A 404 17.43 11.72 13.63
N THR A 405 16.46 10.96 13.10
CA THR A 405 16.61 10.17 11.85
C THR A 405 16.90 10.99 10.58
N HIS A 406 16.84 12.31 10.66
CA HIS A 406 17.18 13.25 9.60
C HIS A 406 18.66 13.68 9.61
N MET A 407 19.45 13.23 10.59
CA MET A 407 20.87 13.55 10.77
C MET A 407 21.76 12.37 10.34
N ASP A 408 22.93 12.68 9.79
CA ASP A 408 23.98 11.69 9.48
C ASP A 408 24.52 11.07 10.78
N ALA A 409 24.95 9.80 10.75
CA ALA A 409 25.37 9.06 11.95
C ALA A 409 26.40 9.82 12.81
N GLU A 410 27.37 10.46 12.17
CA GLU A 410 28.45 11.25 12.80
C GLU A 410 27.92 12.42 13.65
N GLU A 411 26.82 13.06 13.25
CA GLU A 411 26.19 14.16 14.01
C GLU A 411 25.06 13.65 14.92
N ARG A 412 24.34 12.62 14.48
CA ARG A 412 23.15 12.04 15.11
C ARG A 412 23.44 11.54 16.52
N PHE A 413 24.45 10.70 16.70
CA PHE A 413 24.71 10.08 18.00
C PHE A 413 25.30 11.04 19.04
N PRO A 414 26.18 11.98 18.69
CA PRO A 414 26.51 13.10 19.56
C PRO A 414 25.30 13.96 19.96
N ALA A 415 24.35 14.20 19.05
CA ALA A 415 23.11 14.93 19.37
C ALA A 415 22.22 14.13 20.33
N MET A 416 22.01 12.84 20.08
CA MET A 416 21.27 11.93 20.96
C MET A 416 21.89 11.87 22.36
N ALA A 417 23.21 11.65 22.48
CA ALA A 417 23.87 11.58 23.77
C ALA A 417 23.78 12.90 24.56
N LYS A 418 23.86 14.05 23.87
CA LYS A 418 23.63 15.38 24.49
C LYS A 418 22.19 15.56 24.96
N SER A 419 21.19 14.94 24.31
CA SER A 419 19.78 15.03 24.70
C SER A 419 19.44 14.36 26.03
N LEU A 420 20.34 13.51 26.57
CA LEU A 420 20.20 12.90 27.90
C LEU A 420 20.63 13.84 29.04
N ARG A 421 21.35 14.93 28.74
CA ARG A 421 21.88 15.84 29.77
C ARG A 421 20.81 16.48 30.67
N PRO A 422 19.65 16.94 30.17
CA PRO A 422 18.60 17.47 31.05
C PRO A 422 18.09 16.43 32.04
N VAL A 423 17.84 15.19 31.59
CA VAL A 423 17.41 14.08 32.46
C VAL A 423 18.41 13.80 33.59
N LEU A 424 19.72 13.85 33.28
CA LEU A 424 20.79 13.70 34.28
C LEU A 424 20.92 14.90 35.24
N LEU A 425 20.52 16.11 34.82
CA LEU A 425 20.56 17.33 35.63
C LEU A 425 19.32 17.46 36.53
N ASP A 426 18.16 16.96 36.09
CA ASP A 426 16.87 17.08 36.78
C ASP A 426 16.55 15.87 37.69
N HIS A 427 17.42 14.85 37.75
CA HIS A 427 17.18 13.63 38.52
C HIS A 427 17.26 13.85 40.05
N ASP A 428 16.34 13.28 40.82
CA ASP A 428 16.19 13.52 42.27
C ASP A 428 17.48 13.25 43.08
N ASN A 429 18.28 12.25 42.69
CA ASN A 429 19.61 11.96 43.29
C ASN A 429 20.73 12.84 42.70
N PHE A 430 20.47 14.12 42.38
CA PHE A 430 21.41 14.98 41.65
C PHE A 430 22.75 15.15 42.40
N ASN A 431 23.80 14.55 41.85
CA ASN A 431 25.11 14.51 42.48
C ASN A 431 25.88 15.82 42.25
N THR A 432 25.94 16.65 43.30
CA THR A 432 26.61 17.96 43.31
C THR A 432 28.15 17.90 43.40
N ALA A 433 28.76 16.72 43.22
CA ALA A 433 30.21 16.55 43.25
C ALA A 433 30.93 17.44 42.22
N ALA A 434 32.09 17.98 42.62
CA ALA A 434 32.85 18.95 41.83
C ALA A 434 33.32 18.46 40.45
N ASP A 435 33.36 17.14 40.21
CA ASP A 435 33.74 16.56 38.91
C ASP A 435 32.53 16.15 38.04
N PHE A 436 31.28 16.41 38.48
CA PHE A 436 30.06 16.03 37.76
C PHE A 436 30.07 16.48 36.29
N THR A 437 30.45 17.73 36.01
CA THR A 437 30.51 18.26 34.64
C THR A 437 31.50 17.50 33.76
N ARG A 438 32.62 17.01 34.31
CA ARG A 438 33.59 16.17 33.59
C ARG A 438 33.04 14.77 33.37
N ARG A 439 32.39 14.18 34.38
CA ARG A 439 31.71 12.87 34.30
C ARG A 439 30.62 12.89 33.23
N LEU A 440 29.76 13.90 33.24
CA LEU A 440 28.70 14.14 32.25
C LEU A 440 29.27 14.29 30.83
N GLN A 441 30.31 15.11 30.65
CA GLN A 441 30.95 15.28 29.34
C GLN A 441 31.49 13.94 28.82
N ARG A 442 32.29 13.23 29.63
CA ARG A 442 32.87 11.92 29.29
C ARG A 442 31.81 10.86 29.00
N PHE A 443 30.73 10.80 29.78
CA PHE A 443 29.61 9.90 29.53
C PHE A 443 28.98 10.19 28.17
N THR A 444 28.68 11.45 27.85
CA THR A 444 28.09 11.79 26.54
C THR A 444 29.03 11.57 25.36
N GLU A 445 30.35 11.68 25.55
CA GLU A 445 31.35 11.32 24.53
C GLU A 445 31.41 9.81 24.31
N ALA A 446 31.53 9.03 25.40
CA ALA A 446 31.57 7.57 25.34
C ALA A 446 30.27 6.98 24.75
N LEU A 447 29.11 7.50 25.16
CA LEU A 447 27.81 7.08 24.64
C LEU A 447 27.66 7.41 23.15
N ALA A 448 28.12 8.59 22.71
CA ALA A 448 28.06 8.95 21.29
C ALA A 448 28.91 8.02 20.42
N ILE A 449 30.12 7.70 20.84
CA ILE A 449 31.02 6.76 20.14
C ILE A 449 30.42 5.35 20.13
N SER A 450 30.00 4.85 21.30
CA SER A 450 29.40 3.52 21.46
C SER A 450 28.15 3.34 20.60
N LEU A 451 27.25 4.34 20.57
CA LEU A 451 26.07 4.34 19.71
C LEU A 451 26.44 4.36 18.22
N HIS A 452 27.39 5.21 17.83
CA HIS A 452 27.82 5.36 16.44
C HIS A 452 28.39 4.06 15.88
N ASP A 453 29.31 3.44 16.60
CA ASP A 453 30.02 2.25 16.14
C ASP A 453 29.09 1.03 16.12
N ALA A 454 28.26 0.87 17.17
CA ALA A 454 27.25 -0.17 17.21
C ALA A 454 26.19 -0.01 16.11
N TRP A 455 25.74 1.23 15.83
CA TRP A 455 24.79 1.51 14.77
C TRP A 455 25.36 1.20 13.39
N CYS A 456 26.57 1.67 13.09
CA CYS A 456 27.21 1.44 11.80
C CYS A 456 27.42 -0.06 11.57
N ALA A 457 27.94 -0.79 12.56
CA ALA A 457 28.09 -2.25 12.47
C ALA A 457 26.74 -2.98 12.24
N HIS A 458 25.69 -2.60 12.98
CA HIS A 458 24.36 -3.20 12.84
C HIS A 458 23.71 -2.88 11.48
N ARG A 459 23.74 -1.62 11.05
CA ARG A 459 23.24 -1.16 9.75
C ARG A 459 23.93 -1.90 8.61
N ASP A 460 25.25 -1.98 8.64
CA ASP A 460 26.04 -2.55 7.56
C ASP A 460 25.82 -4.06 7.45
N ALA A 461 25.58 -4.76 8.57
CA ALA A 461 25.14 -6.14 8.62
C ALA A 461 23.69 -6.34 8.13
N TYR A 462 22.74 -5.49 8.56
CA TYR A 462 21.34 -5.55 8.13
C TYR A 462 21.21 -5.29 6.61
N LEU A 463 22.04 -4.41 6.04
CA LEU A 463 22.11 -4.17 4.60
C LEU A 463 22.60 -5.39 3.77
N VAL A 464 23.09 -6.47 4.40
CA VAL A 464 23.46 -7.74 3.72
C VAL A 464 22.50 -8.88 4.08
N HIS A 465 22.08 -8.96 5.35
CA HIS A 465 21.38 -10.13 5.92
C HIS A 465 20.05 -9.80 6.61
N GLY A 466 19.57 -8.56 6.49
CA GLY A 466 18.34 -8.10 7.13
C GLY A 466 17.08 -8.77 6.59
N ASP A 467 16.15 -9.04 7.50
CA ASP A 467 14.82 -9.57 7.21
C ASP A 467 13.80 -8.98 8.19
N ALA A 468 12.76 -8.35 7.66
CA ALA A 468 11.66 -7.80 8.45
C ALA A 468 10.59 -8.84 8.81
N ALA A 469 10.51 -9.98 8.09
CA ALA A 469 9.39 -10.92 8.10
C ALA A 469 8.96 -11.41 9.50
N ALA A 470 9.90 -11.51 10.45
CA ALA A 470 9.64 -11.92 11.83
C ALA A 470 8.86 -10.90 12.67
N LEU A 471 8.69 -9.66 12.18
CA LEU A 471 7.93 -8.57 12.83
C LEU A 471 6.59 -8.28 12.13
N LEU A 472 6.38 -8.81 10.92
CA LEU A 472 5.26 -8.44 10.06
C LEU A 472 3.98 -9.24 10.33
N GLY A 473 2.84 -8.57 10.14
CA GLY A 473 1.52 -9.19 10.06
C GLY A 473 1.42 -10.17 8.89
N THR A 474 0.41 -11.03 8.94
CA THR A 474 0.29 -12.20 8.05
C THR A 474 0.34 -11.85 6.56
N ALA A 475 -0.39 -10.82 6.11
CA ALA A 475 -0.39 -10.39 4.72
C ALA A 475 0.92 -9.70 4.32
N SER A 476 1.38 -8.76 5.14
CA SER A 476 2.59 -7.98 4.90
C SER A 476 3.81 -8.89 4.82
N ARG A 477 3.90 -9.92 5.67
CA ARG A 477 4.95 -10.94 5.63
C ARG A 477 4.99 -11.66 4.28
N ALA A 478 3.83 -12.14 3.81
CA ALA A 478 3.75 -12.88 2.54
C ALA A 478 4.12 -11.98 1.34
N MET A 479 3.61 -10.74 1.30
CA MET A 479 3.92 -9.79 0.22
C MET A 479 5.38 -9.31 0.27
N TYR A 480 5.92 -9.02 1.46
CA TYR A 480 7.32 -8.67 1.65
C TYR A 480 8.25 -9.80 1.22
N VAL A 481 7.97 -11.05 1.62
CA VAL A 481 8.76 -12.23 1.19
C VAL A 481 8.70 -12.40 -0.33
N PHE A 482 7.54 -12.21 -0.96
CA PHE A 482 7.42 -12.23 -2.42
C PHE A 482 8.29 -11.15 -3.08
N VAL A 483 8.26 -9.91 -2.60
CA VAL A 483 9.07 -8.80 -3.15
C VAL A 483 10.58 -9.00 -2.91
N ARG A 484 10.98 -9.38 -1.69
CA ARG A 484 12.39 -9.56 -1.31
C ARG A 484 13.01 -10.82 -1.89
N GLN A 485 12.34 -11.96 -1.77
CA GLN A 485 12.92 -13.27 -2.06
C GLN A 485 12.51 -13.81 -3.44
N THR A 486 11.24 -13.66 -3.85
CA THR A 486 10.77 -14.18 -5.15
C THR A 486 11.11 -13.23 -6.31
N LEU A 487 10.92 -11.92 -6.14
CA LEU A 487 11.26 -10.91 -7.14
C LEU A 487 12.71 -10.38 -7.02
N GLY A 488 13.42 -10.73 -5.94
CA GLY A 488 14.81 -10.36 -5.74
C GLY A 488 15.07 -8.86 -5.56
N VAL A 489 14.09 -8.10 -5.03
CA VAL A 489 14.24 -6.66 -4.77
C VAL A 489 14.89 -6.46 -3.39
N PRO A 490 16.16 -6.05 -3.28
CA PRO A 490 16.85 -5.93 -2.00
C PRO A 490 16.43 -4.68 -1.21
N LEU A 491 16.87 -4.58 0.04
CA LEU A 491 16.95 -3.30 0.76
C LEU A 491 17.84 -2.34 -0.04
N LEU A 492 17.31 -1.18 -0.40
CA LEU A 492 17.97 -0.25 -1.31
C LEU A 492 18.90 0.72 -0.56
N ALA A 493 20.11 0.89 -1.09
CA ALA A 493 21.16 1.75 -0.56
C ALA A 493 22.05 2.25 -1.72
N THR A 494 22.84 3.29 -1.49
CA THR A 494 23.73 3.87 -2.51
C THR A 494 24.73 2.83 -3.02
N ARG A 495 25.22 1.96 -2.12
CA ARG A 495 26.14 0.85 -2.44
C ARG A 495 25.60 -0.23 -3.39
N ASN A 496 24.28 -0.33 -3.59
CA ASN A 496 23.66 -1.36 -4.46
C ASN A 496 22.77 -0.79 -5.58
N LEU A 497 22.90 0.51 -5.85
CA LEU A 497 22.19 1.21 -6.91
C LEU A 497 23.16 1.93 -7.85
N SER A 498 22.80 2.03 -9.13
CA SER A 498 23.45 2.97 -10.05
C SER A 498 22.95 4.39 -9.77
N THR A 499 23.73 5.14 -8.99
CA THR A 499 23.50 6.57 -8.70
C THR A 499 24.69 7.39 -9.19
N PRO A 500 24.48 8.51 -9.90
CA PRO A 500 25.57 9.44 -10.23
C PRO A 500 26.20 10.00 -8.95
N MET A 501 27.50 9.78 -8.76
CA MET A 501 28.26 10.36 -7.66
C MET A 501 29.01 11.62 -8.11
N ALA A 502 29.54 12.40 -7.17
CA ALA A 502 30.21 13.68 -7.45
C ALA A 502 31.50 13.52 -8.27
N ASP A 503 32.13 12.37 -8.18
CA ASP A 503 33.30 11.89 -8.93
C ASP A 503 32.94 11.26 -10.29
N GLY A 504 31.65 11.18 -10.63
CA GLY A 504 31.11 10.60 -11.86
C GLY A 504 30.38 9.27 -11.64
N ILE A 505 29.94 8.65 -12.74
CA ILE A 505 29.35 7.31 -12.72
C ILE A 505 30.51 6.29 -12.79
N ASN A 506 31.09 5.97 -11.62
CA ASN A 506 32.18 4.98 -11.51
C ASN A 506 31.69 3.51 -11.48
N GLY A 507 30.38 3.27 -11.60
CA GLY A 507 29.81 1.94 -11.88
C GLY A 507 29.55 1.76 -13.37
N GLY A 508 29.82 0.57 -13.91
CA GLY A 508 29.44 0.23 -15.29
C GLY A 508 27.92 0.32 -15.53
N MET A 509 27.48 0.30 -16.80
CA MET A 509 26.07 0.43 -17.21
C MET A 509 25.11 -0.67 -16.68
N GLU A 510 25.57 -1.57 -15.82
CA GLU A 510 24.89 -2.80 -15.40
C GLU A 510 24.22 -2.70 -14.02
N ALA A 511 24.58 -1.73 -13.17
CA ALA A 511 24.00 -1.62 -11.84
C ALA A 511 22.51 -1.19 -11.89
N PRO A 512 21.60 -1.87 -11.15
CA PRO A 512 20.17 -1.57 -11.19
C PRO A 512 19.84 -0.22 -10.55
N THR A 513 18.69 0.34 -10.92
CA THR A 513 18.14 1.57 -10.33
C THR A 513 16.88 1.25 -9.52
N VAL A 514 16.40 2.22 -8.73
CA VAL A 514 15.07 2.12 -8.08
C VAL A 514 13.97 1.84 -9.11
N GLY A 515 14.08 2.42 -10.32
CA GLY A 515 13.19 2.16 -11.44
C GLY A 515 13.29 0.73 -11.99
N SER A 516 14.48 0.13 -12.00
CA SER A 516 14.70 -1.27 -12.43
C SER A 516 13.93 -2.25 -11.52
N TYR A 517 14.01 -2.04 -10.21
CA TYR A 517 13.28 -2.85 -9.22
C TYR A 517 11.78 -2.57 -9.21
N THR A 518 11.36 -1.30 -9.31
CA THR A 518 9.96 -0.92 -9.48
C THR A 518 9.36 -1.58 -10.72
N GLY A 519 10.12 -1.66 -11.82
CA GLY A 519 9.75 -2.36 -13.04
C GLY A 519 9.58 -3.88 -12.86
N ALA A 520 10.30 -4.52 -11.93
CA ALA A 520 10.11 -5.93 -11.62
C ALA A 520 8.76 -6.17 -10.90
N VAL A 521 8.43 -5.35 -9.90
CA VAL A 521 7.13 -5.40 -9.21
C VAL A 521 5.98 -5.06 -10.17
N TYR A 522 6.17 -4.07 -11.05
CA TYR A 522 5.18 -3.72 -12.08
C TYR A 522 4.91 -4.88 -13.06
N ARG A 523 5.95 -5.60 -13.51
CA ARG A 523 5.76 -6.81 -14.33
C ARG A 523 4.96 -7.88 -13.60
N ALA A 524 5.28 -8.14 -12.32
CA ALA A 524 4.55 -9.10 -11.49
C ALA A 524 3.07 -8.73 -11.26
N LEU A 525 2.73 -7.43 -11.29
CA LEU A 525 1.34 -6.96 -11.30
C LEU A 525 0.65 -7.22 -12.64
N ARG A 526 1.33 -6.96 -13.76
CA ARG A 526 0.73 -7.07 -15.12
C ARG A 526 0.70 -8.50 -15.68
N ASP A 527 1.56 -9.40 -15.23
CA ASP A 527 1.54 -10.83 -15.60
C ASP A 527 0.65 -11.71 -14.69
N GLY A 528 0.09 -11.12 -13.62
CA GLY A 528 -0.81 -11.78 -12.68
C GLY A 528 -0.12 -12.61 -11.58
N THR A 529 1.22 -12.70 -11.56
CA THR A 529 1.94 -13.47 -10.52
C THR A 529 1.73 -12.89 -9.12
N LEU A 530 1.72 -11.56 -8.98
CA LEU A 530 1.42 -10.90 -7.70
C LEU A 530 -0.05 -11.06 -7.32
N ALA A 531 -0.97 -10.99 -8.29
CA ALA A 531 -2.41 -11.16 -8.03
C ALA A 531 -2.71 -12.53 -7.41
N LYS A 532 -1.99 -13.59 -7.82
CA LYS A 532 -2.07 -14.90 -7.16
C LYS A 532 -1.69 -14.83 -5.67
N VAL A 533 -0.57 -14.19 -5.34
CA VAL A 533 -0.11 -14.01 -3.94
C VAL A 533 -1.16 -13.25 -3.12
N ALA A 534 -1.76 -12.21 -3.69
CA ALA A 534 -2.82 -11.44 -3.02
C ALA A 534 -4.09 -12.27 -2.75
N VAL A 535 -4.50 -13.12 -3.69
CA VAL A 535 -5.63 -14.06 -3.51
C VAL A 535 -5.32 -15.12 -2.47
N ASP A 536 -4.10 -15.67 -2.45
CA ASP A 536 -3.70 -16.68 -1.47
C ASP A 536 -3.59 -16.08 -0.04
N ILE A 537 -3.16 -14.82 0.09
CA ILE A 537 -3.25 -14.04 1.34
C ILE A 537 -4.72 -13.92 1.80
N LEU A 538 -5.64 -13.51 0.93
CA LEU A 538 -7.05 -13.34 1.28
C LEU A 538 -7.70 -14.66 1.74
N ARG A 539 -7.41 -15.77 1.05
CA ARG A 539 -7.90 -17.11 1.43
C ARG A 539 -7.42 -17.51 2.82
N ALA A 540 -6.12 -17.34 3.10
CA ALA A 540 -5.55 -17.67 4.39
C ALA A 540 -6.21 -16.87 5.54
N SER A 541 -6.51 -15.59 5.33
CA SER A 541 -7.24 -14.77 6.31
C SER A 541 -8.67 -15.26 6.56
N VAL A 542 -9.42 -15.61 5.51
CA VAL A 542 -10.81 -16.10 5.64
C VAL A 542 -10.87 -17.45 6.37
N GLU A 543 -9.88 -18.33 6.17
CA GLU A 543 -9.82 -19.61 6.88
C GLU A 543 -9.50 -19.48 8.38
N VAL A 544 -8.92 -18.36 8.83
CA VAL A 544 -8.68 -18.07 10.25
C VAL A 544 -9.95 -17.52 10.88
N ASP A 545 -10.60 -16.52 10.26
CA ASP A 545 -11.91 -15.99 10.71
C ASP A 545 -12.94 -17.11 10.93
N MET A 546 -12.99 -18.10 10.03
CA MET A 546 -13.91 -19.26 10.08
C MET A 546 -13.58 -20.29 11.17
N ARG A 547 -12.36 -20.25 11.74
CA ARG A 547 -11.93 -21.11 12.85
C ARG A 547 -12.11 -20.44 14.20
N ASP A 548 -11.91 -19.13 14.28
CA ASP A 548 -12.09 -18.34 15.52
C ASP A 548 -13.57 -18.00 15.80
N SER A 549 -14.48 -18.35 14.87
CA SER A 549 -15.94 -18.19 14.99
C SER A 549 -16.72 -19.50 15.23
N GLN A 550 -16.01 -20.61 15.49
CA GLN A 550 -16.55 -21.92 15.91
C GLN A 550 -16.17 -22.23 17.37
#